data_AF-A0A7C9CMJ1-F1
#
_entry.id   AF-A0A7C9CMJ1-F1
#
_cell.length_a   1.000
_cell.length_b   1.000
_cell.length_c   1.000
_cell.angle_alpha   90.00
_cell.angle_beta   90.00
_cell.angle_gamma   90.00
#
_symmetry.space_group_name_H-M   'P 1'
#
loop_
_entity.id
_entity.type
_entity.pdbx_description
1 polymer ?
#
loop_
_entity_poly.entity_id
_entity_poly.type
_entity_poly.pdbx_seq_one_letter_code
_entity_poly.pdbx_strand_id
1 'polypeptide(L)'
;KTNVVPEHNQHFQVYYEFSSFSMLREPLMLILGFFFLFVASIAYTHADVSISKSSPSYLARLQKEEVQIKLQQLLSIISRCLAIHDELEASVHELSRTGDLQGFKTERKPANSLLKELLKELKPLLLFLQSSPQASHIFPKADDLVAEEQELLEKFTTKHSIIVDCYERKLSGREIENRVAPHQQKITALRQEIDNLVDYIDGAI
;
A
#
# COMPACT_ATOMS: atom_id res chain seq x y z
N LYS A 1 33.30 -54.99 -45.10
CA LYS A 1 34.11 -55.73 -46.10
C LYS A 1 34.63 -57.01 -45.43
N THR A 2 34.50 -58.17 -46.07
CA THR A 2 34.92 -59.47 -45.53
C THR A 2 36.32 -59.82 -46.09
N ASN A 3 37.26 -60.20 -45.21
CA ASN A 3 38.73 -60.22 -45.38
C ASN A 3 39.41 -58.84 -45.30
N VAL A 4 39.59 -58.33 -44.07
CA VAL A 4 40.38 -57.12 -43.79
C VAL A 4 41.81 -57.55 -43.45
N VAL A 5 42.77 -57.06 -44.24
CA VAL A 5 44.22 -57.33 -44.15
C VAL A 5 44.92 -56.02 -43.71
N PRO A 6 46.08 -56.03 -43.04
CA PRO A 6 46.66 -54.82 -42.40
C PRO A 6 46.88 -53.61 -43.34
N GLU A 7 47.07 -53.86 -44.63
CA GLU A 7 47.24 -52.85 -45.69
C GLU A 7 45.93 -52.11 -46.06
N HIS A 8 44.78 -52.58 -45.59
CA HIS A 8 43.48 -51.91 -45.71
C HIS A 8 43.26 -50.82 -44.66
N ASN A 9 44.20 -50.62 -43.74
CA ASN A 9 44.16 -49.58 -42.73
C ASN A 9 44.54 -48.21 -43.33
N GLN A 10 43.84 -47.84 -44.40
CA GLN A 10 44.05 -46.59 -45.12
C GLN A 10 43.07 -45.55 -44.61
N HIS A 11 43.54 -44.32 -44.40
CA HIS A 11 42.67 -43.21 -44.10
C HIS A 11 41.74 -42.95 -45.29
N PHE A 12 40.44 -43.19 -45.11
CA PHE A 12 39.43 -42.80 -46.06
C PHE A 12 38.79 -41.50 -45.57
N GLN A 13 38.69 -40.52 -46.46
CA GLN A 13 38.08 -39.24 -46.16
C GLN A 13 36.76 -39.14 -46.91
N VAL A 14 35.70 -38.80 -46.19
CA VAL A 14 34.38 -38.58 -46.79
C VAL A 14 34.08 -37.09 -46.74
N TYR A 15 33.85 -36.50 -47.91
CA TYR A 15 33.52 -35.10 -48.05
C TYR A 15 32.00 -34.93 -47.96
N TYR A 16 31.56 -34.25 -46.91
CA TYR A 16 30.17 -33.82 -46.75
C TYR A 16 30.12 -32.30 -46.76
N GLU A 17 29.18 -31.74 -47.51
CA GLU A 17 28.89 -30.31 -47.48
C GLU A 17 27.76 -30.07 -46.47
N PHE A 18 28.10 -29.54 -45.29
CA PHE A 18 27.12 -29.20 -44.26
C PHE A 18 26.80 -27.71 -44.32
N SER A 19 25.51 -27.38 -44.38
CA SER A 19 25.07 -26.00 -44.19
C SER A 19 25.13 -25.66 -42.69
N SER A 20 25.79 -24.55 -42.34
CA SER A 20 25.91 -24.11 -40.94
C SER A 20 24.56 -23.84 -40.29
N PHE A 21 23.54 -23.45 -41.07
CA PHE A 21 22.17 -23.26 -40.59
C PHE A 21 21.49 -24.57 -40.15
N SER A 22 21.85 -25.71 -40.73
CA SER A 22 21.30 -27.00 -40.30
C SER A 22 21.71 -27.36 -38.88
N MET A 23 22.88 -26.91 -38.40
CA MET A 23 23.33 -27.15 -37.03
C MET A 23 22.51 -26.39 -35.98
N LEU A 24 21.79 -25.33 -36.36
CA LEU A 24 20.92 -24.58 -35.46
C LEU A 24 19.57 -25.28 -35.21
N ARG A 25 19.21 -26.29 -36.02
CA ARG A 25 17.93 -26.98 -35.91
C ARG A 25 17.77 -27.72 -34.58
N GLU A 26 18.82 -28.42 -34.14
CA GLU A 26 18.83 -29.19 -32.90
C GLU A 26 18.65 -28.29 -31.65
N PRO A 27 19.44 -27.21 -31.47
CA PRO A 27 19.24 -26.31 -30.33
C PRO A 27 17.92 -25.53 -30.41
N LEU A 28 17.49 -25.11 -31.61
CA LEU A 28 16.21 -24.41 -31.77
C LEU A 28 15.01 -25.29 -31.41
N MET A 29 15.06 -26.59 -31.73
CA MET A 29 14.00 -27.53 -31.36
C MET A 29 13.85 -27.65 -29.84
N LEU A 30 14.97 -27.69 -29.12
CA LEU A 30 14.97 -27.73 -27.65
C LEU A 30 14.41 -26.42 -27.06
N ILE A 31 14.86 -25.27 -27.57
CA ILE A 31 14.40 -23.94 -27.14
C ILE A 31 12.89 -23.82 -27.36
N LEU A 32 12.40 -24.20 -28.54
CA LEU A 32 10.97 -24.17 -28.85
C LEU A 32 10.17 -25.12 -27.96
N GLY A 33 10.68 -26.32 -27.68
CA GLY A 33 10.04 -27.27 -26.78
C GLY A 33 9.83 -26.68 -25.37
N PHE A 34 10.88 -26.11 -24.78
CA PHE A 34 10.77 -25.44 -23.48
C PHE A 34 9.89 -24.20 -23.55
N PHE A 35 10.00 -23.41 -24.60
CA PHE A 35 9.17 -22.23 -24.81
C PHE A 35 7.67 -22.59 -24.80
N PHE A 36 7.26 -23.61 -25.56
CA PHE A 36 5.86 -24.05 -25.57
C PHE A 36 5.41 -24.62 -24.23
N LEU A 37 6.30 -25.31 -23.50
CA LEU A 37 6.00 -25.78 -22.15
C LEU A 37 5.74 -24.61 -21.20
N PHE A 38 6.59 -23.58 -21.20
CA PHE A 38 6.38 -22.39 -20.38
C PHE A 38 5.11 -21.62 -20.78
N VAL A 39 4.86 -21.45 -22.08
CA VAL A 39 3.63 -20.84 -22.58
C VAL A 39 2.41 -21.62 -22.12
N ALA A 40 2.45 -22.96 -22.16
CA ALA A 40 1.35 -23.80 -21.69
C ALA A 40 1.16 -23.70 -20.16
N SER A 41 2.23 -23.65 -19.37
CA SER A 41 2.15 -23.45 -17.92
C SER A 41 1.56 -22.08 -17.56
N ILE A 42 1.99 -21.02 -18.24
CA ILE A 42 1.44 -19.67 -18.06
C ILE A 42 -0.03 -19.64 -18.48
N ALA A 43 -0.36 -20.20 -19.65
CA ALA A 43 -1.74 -20.29 -20.11
C ALA A 43 -2.61 -21.09 -19.13
N TYR A 44 -2.08 -22.15 -18.51
CA TYR A 44 -2.80 -22.93 -17.49
C TYR A 44 -3.07 -22.13 -16.21
N THR A 45 -2.10 -21.34 -15.73
CA THR A 45 -2.31 -20.50 -14.52
C THR A 45 -3.25 -19.32 -14.78
N HIS A 46 -3.29 -18.82 -16.01
CA HIS A 46 -4.16 -17.70 -16.40
C HIS A 46 -5.53 -18.16 -16.94
N ALA A 47 -5.67 -19.42 -17.36
CA ALA A 47 -6.96 -20.01 -17.68
C ALA A 47 -7.72 -20.25 -16.38
N ASP A 48 -8.78 -19.47 -16.17
CA ASP A 48 -9.71 -19.68 -15.07
C ASP A 48 -10.55 -20.94 -15.33
N VAL A 49 -9.96 -22.12 -15.08
CA VAL A 49 -10.63 -23.44 -15.16
C VAL A 49 -11.32 -23.73 -13.82
N SER A 50 -12.00 -22.75 -13.23
CA SER A 50 -12.86 -22.98 -12.08
C SER A 50 -14.13 -23.71 -12.51
N ILE A 51 -14.22 -25.00 -12.17
CA ILE A 51 -15.34 -25.89 -12.53
C ILE A 51 -16.68 -25.40 -11.99
N SER A 52 -16.67 -24.61 -10.90
CA SER A 52 -17.87 -23.91 -10.47
C SER A 52 -17.51 -22.60 -9.78
N LYS A 53 -17.91 -21.47 -10.39
CA LYS A 53 -17.87 -20.13 -9.78
C LYS A 53 -18.78 -20.00 -8.54
N SER A 54 -19.46 -21.09 -8.14
CA SER A 54 -20.26 -21.22 -6.93
C SER A 54 -19.62 -22.09 -5.84
N SER A 55 -18.39 -22.61 -6.03
CA SER A 55 -17.72 -23.37 -4.97
C SER A 55 -17.53 -22.49 -3.72
N PRO A 56 -17.83 -23.00 -2.51
CA PRO A 56 -17.64 -22.25 -1.26
C PRO A 56 -16.22 -21.69 -1.11
N SER A 57 -15.20 -22.42 -1.59
CA SER A 57 -13.80 -21.98 -1.54
C SER A 57 -13.52 -20.81 -2.49
N TYR A 58 -14.14 -20.76 -3.66
CA TYR A 58 -13.98 -19.66 -4.62
C TYR A 58 -14.66 -18.38 -4.11
N LEU A 59 -15.89 -18.50 -3.59
CA LEU A 59 -16.60 -17.38 -2.99
C LEU A 59 -15.87 -16.83 -1.75
N ALA A 60 -15.31 -17.70 -0.91
CA ALA A 60 -14.50 -17.26 0.23
C ALA A 60 -13.24 -16.49 -0.18
N ARG A 61 -12.59 -16.87 -1.30
CA ARG A 61 -11.45 -16.14 -1.85
C ARG A 61 -11.85 -14.76 -2.36
N LEU A 62 -12.92 -14.67 -3.14
CA LEU A 62 -13.45 -13.38 -3.62
C LEU A 62 -13.80 -12.44 -2.45
N GLN A 63 -14.50 -12.95 -1.44
CA GLN A 63 -14.86 -12.14 -0.27
C GLN A 63 -13.62 -11.69 0.52
N LYS A 64 -12.57 -12.52 0.60
CA LYS A 64 -11.30 -12.12 1.20
C LYS A 64 -10.62 -11.01 0.40
N GLU A 65 -10.57 -11.13 -0.93
CA GLU A 65 -9.98 -10.12 -1.82
C GLU A 65 -10.76 -8.79 -1.73
N GLU A 66 -12.08 -8.82 -1.67
CA GLU A 66 -12.90 -7.62 -1.46
C GLU A 66 -12.58 -6.93 -0.12
N VAL A 67 -12.43 -7.69 0.97
CA VAL A 67 -12.03 -7.15 2.27
C VAL A 67 -10.63 -6.53 2.22
N GLN A 68 -9.66 -7.20 1.58
CA GLN A 68 -8.30 -6.68 1.42
C GLN A 68 -8.28 -5.35 0.65
N ILE A 69 -9.03 -5.26 -0.46
CA ILE A 69 -9.18 -4.01 -1.23
C ILE A 69 -9.75 -2.89 -0.35
N LYS A 70 -10.76 -3.20 0.46
CA LYS A 70 -11.41 -2.21 1.35
C LYS A 70 -10.49 -1.76 2.48
N LEU A 71 -9.69 -2.67 3.05
CA LEU A 71 -8.66 -2.32 4.04
C LEU A 71 -7.55 -1.48 3.41
N GLN A 72 -7.12 -1.78 2.19
CA GLN A 72 -6.11 -0.97 1.51
C GLN A 72 -6.65 0.44 1.17
N GLN A 73 -7.93 0.56 0.81
CA GLN A 73 -8.60 1.85 0.66
C GLN A 73 -8.66 2.64 1.98
N LEU A 74 -8.97 1.97 3.09
CA LEU A 74 -8.95 2.54 4.44
C LEU A 74 -7.56 3.10 4.77
N LEU A 75 -6.51 2.27 4.63
CA LEU A 75 -5.13 2.67 4.93
C LEU A 75 -4.68 3.86 4.05
N SER A 76 -5.01 3.84 2.76
CA SER A 76 -4.71 4.95 1.84
C SER A 76 -5.35 6.28 2.28
N ILE A 77 -6.60 6.25 2.75
CA ILE A 77 -7.26 7.44 3.30
C ILE A 77 -6.55 7.91 4.58
N ILE A 78 -6.22 6.99 5.49
CA ILE A 78 -5.51 7.33 6.74
C ILE A 78 -4.15 7.96 6.44
N SER A 79 -3.36 7.39 5.52
CA SER A 79 -2.08 7.98 5.10
C SER A 79 -2.26 9.40 4.55
N ARG A 80 -3.36 9.65 3.81
CA ARG A 80 -3.69 10.99 3.30
C ARG A 80 -4.07 11.95 4.44
N CYS A 81 -4.76 11.49 5.47
CA CYS A 81 -5.03 12.29 6.67
C CYS A 81 -3.74 12.67 7.40
N LEU A 82 -2.86 11.71 7.64
CA LEU A 82 -1.58 11.94 8.32
C LEU A 82 -0.71 12.98 7.59
N ALA A 83 -0.63 12.88 6.26
CA ALA A 83 0.09 13.86 5.44
C ALA A 83 -0.45 15.30 5.61
N ILE A 84 -1.78 15.46 5.71
CA ILE A 84 -2.39 16.78 5.94
C ILE A 84 -2.12 17.27 7.36
N HIS A 85 -2.11 16.37 8.36
CA HIS A 85 -1.72 16.75 9.72
C HIS A 85 -0.26 17.22 9.77
N ASP A 86 0.63 16.63 8.97
CA ASP A 86 2.04 17.07 8.86
C ASP A 86 2.15 18.46 8.22
N GLU A 87 1.38 18.72 7.16
CA GLU A 87 1.30 20.04 6.52
C GLU A 87 0.77 21.11 7.50
N LEU A 88 -0.26 20.76 8.28
CA LEU A 88 -0.79 21.63 9.33
C LEU A 88 0.24 21.91 10.42
N GLU A 89 1.01 20.91 10.85
CA GLU A 89 2.10 21.09 11.83
C GLU A 89 3.18 22.03 11.27
N ALA A 90 3.55 21.87 9.99
CA ALA A 90 4.48 22.76 9.31
C ALA A 90 3.97 24.21 9.26
N SER A 91 2.67 24.42 9.01
CA SER A 91 2.04 25.75 9.03
C SER A 91 2.09 26.41 10.42
N VAL A 92 2.02 25.62 11.52
CA VAL A 92 2.21 26.12 12.89
C VAL A 92 3.64 26.56 13.14
N HIS A 93 4.62 25.77 12.66
CA HIS A 93 6.02 26.16 12.76
C HIS A 93 6.30 27.44 11.97
N GLU A 94 5.68 27.58 10.79
CA GLU A 94 5.79 28.78 9.95
C GLU A 94 5.12 30.00 10.59
N LEU A 95 3.97 29.84 11.25
CA LEU A 95 3.36 30.89 12.09
C LEU A 95 4.30 31.32 13.22
N SER A 96 5.01 30.37 13.83
CA SER A 96 6.00 30.66 14.88
C SER A 96 7.16 31.50 14.37
N ARG A 97 7.57 31.28 13.12
CA ARG A 97 8.66 31.98 12.45
C ARG A 97 8.27 33.37 11.94
N THR A 98 7.09 33.49 11.33
CA THR A 98 6.65 34.70 10.60
C THR A 98 5.73 35.60 11.41
N GLY A 99 4.99 35.03 12.38
CA GLY A 99 3.91 35.71 13.09
C GLY A 99 2.66 35.96 12.23
N ASP A 100 2.58 35.43 11.01
CA ASP A 100 1.41 35.64 10.12
C ASP A 100 0.20 34.78 10.52
N LEU A 101 -0.58 35.31 11.45
CA LEU A 101 -1.80 34.68 11.93
C LEU A 101 -2.89 34.57 10.85
N GLN A 102 -2.94 35.51 9.90
CA GLN A 102 -3.99 35.51 8.87
C GLN A 102 -3.68 34.48 7.78
N GLY A 103 -2.41 34.36 7.39
CA GLY A 103 -1.93 33.28 6.52
C GLY A 103 -2.27 31.90 7.11
N PHE A 104 -1.87 31.67 8.37
CA PHE A 104 -2.17 30.42 9.08
C PHE A 104 -3.68 30.08 9.10
N LYS A 105 -4.56 31.05 9.41
CA LYS A 105 -6.01 30.82 9.42
C LYS A 105 -6.56 30.47 8.03
N THR A 106 -6.01 31.08 6.99
CA THR A 106 -6.44 30.89 5.60
C THR A 106 -6.04 29.52 5.08
N GLU A 107 -4.84 29.05 5.42
CA GLU A 107 -4.30 27.73 5.05
C GLU A 107 -4.95 26.59 5.85
N ARG A 108 -5.20 26.81 7.15
CA ARG A 108 -5.83 25.82 8.03
C ARG A 108 -7.25 25.45 7.59
N LYS A 109 -8.03 26.41 7.10
CA LYS A 109 -9.45 26.21 6.77
C LYS A 109 -9.68 25.13 5.70
N PRO A 110 -9.03 25.17 4.51
CA PRO A 110 -9.17 24.13 3.49
C PRO A 110 -8.65 22.77 3.95
N ALA A 111 -7.51 22.71 4.64
CA ALA A 111 -6.97 21.47 5.21
C ALA A 111 -7.96 20.80 6.17
N ASN A 112 -8.57 21.57 7.08
CA ASN A 112 -9.61 21.06 7.98
C ASN A 112 -10.88 20.61 7.27
N SER A 113 -11.28 21.25 6.17
CA SER A 113 -12.42 20.75 5.38
C SER A 113 -12.10 19.44 4.69
N LEU A 114 -10.89 19.28 4.16
CA LEU A 114 -10.43 18.07 3.49
C LEU A 114 -10.37 16.89 4.48
N LEU A 115 -9.80 17.09 5.68
CA LEU A 115 -9.79 16.07 6.74
C LEU A 115 -11.20 15.60 7.11
N LYS A 116 -12.15 16.52 7.23
CA LYS A 116 -13.56 16.18 7.51
C LYS A 116 -14.24 15.44 6.36
N GLU A 117 -13.84 15.68 5.13
CA GLU A 117 -14.32 14.96 3.96
C GLU A 117 -13.77 13.53 3.94
N LEU A 118 -12.47 13.38 4.16
CA LEU A 118 -11.80 12.08 4.28
C LEU A 118 -12.41 11.21 5.38
N LEU A 119 -12.63 11.77 6.57
CA LEU A 119 -13.29 11.04 7.66
C LEU A 119 -14.72 10.57 7.30
N LYS A 120 -15.41 11.25 6.39
CA LYS A 120 -16.73 10.78 5.90
C LYS A 120 -16.59 9.63 4.92
N GLU A 121 -15.54 9.61 4.10
CA GLU A 121 -15.23 8.50 3.19
C GLU A 121 -14.88 7.20 3.93
N LEU A 122 -14.36 7.30 5.17
CA LEU A 122 -14.07 6.14 6.02
C LEU A 122 -15.33 5.39 6.49
N LYS A 123 -16.45 6.11 6.72
CA LYS A 123 -17.70 5.52 7.23
C LYS A 123 -18.25 4.37 6.37
N PRO A 124 -18.44 4.51 5.04
CA PRO A 124 -18.92 3.41 4.21
C PRO A 124 -17.95 2.22 4.18
N LEU A 125 -16.64 2.45 4.31
CA LEU A 125 -15.65 1.37 4.39
C LEU A 125 -15.81 0.56 5.68
N LEU A 126 -15.95 1.23 6.83
CA LEU A 126 -16.19 0.55 8.10
C LEU A 126 -17.50 -0.24 8.10
N LEU A 127 -18.59 0.33 7.57
CA LEU A 127 -19.86 -0.38 7.46
C LEU A 127 -19.75 -1.66 6.62
N PHE A 128 -19.00 -1.61 5.53
CA PHE A 128 -18.72 -2.79 4.72
C PHE A 128 -17.94 -3.85 5.52
N LEU A 129 -16.84 -3.44 6.16
CA LEU A 129 -16.00 -4.34 6.96
C LEU A 129 -16.79 -4.97 8.13
N GLN A 130 -17.64 -4.19 8.80
CA GLN A 130 -18.50 -4.68 9.87
C GLN A 130 -19.47 -5.77 9.39
N SER A 131 -20.02 -5.60 8.18
CA SER A 131 -20.98 -6.55 7.60
C SER A 131 -20.33 -7.83 7.04
N SER A 132 -19.01 -7.82 6.83
CA SER A 132 -18.28 -8.93 6.22
C SER A 132 -17.77 -9.93 7.26
N PRO A 133 -18.21 -11.21 7.22
CA PRO A 133 -17.72 -12.23 8.15
C PRO A 133 -16.20 -12.42 8.11
N GLN A 134 -15.59 -12.25 6.93
CA GLN A 134 -14.15 -12.38 6.71
C GLN A 134 -13.34 -11.30 7.43
N ALA A 135 -13.94 -10.13 7.65
CA ALA A 135 -13.30 -9.02 8.34
C ALA A 135 -13.46 -9.08 9.87
N SER A 136 -14.22 -10.04 10.42
CA SER A 136 -14.54 -10.10 11.86
C SER A 136 -13.35 -9.99 12.82
N HIS A 137 -12.20 -10.57 12.45
CA HIS A 137 -10.99 -10.55 13.27
C HIS A 137 -10.19 -9.24 13.17
N ILE A 138 -10.31 -8.51 12.07
CA ILE A 138 -9.54 -7.29 11.77
C ILE A 138 -10.37 -6.01 11.94
N PHE A 139 -11.70 -6.14 11.82
CA PHE A 139 -12.65 -5.04 11.95
C PHE A 139 -12.49 -4.25 13.25
N PRO A 140 -12.34 -4.86 14.45
CA PRO A 140 -12.13 -4.09 15.67
C PRO A 140 -10.92 -3.16 15.60
N LYS A 141 -9.83 -3.60 14.94
CA LYS A 141 -8.61 -2.81 14.77
C LYS A 141 -8.78 -1.70 13.74
N ALA A 142 -9.54 -1.96 12.67
CA ALA A 142 -9.92 -0.94 11.71
C ALA A 142 -10.84 0.13 12.32
N ASP A 143 -11.77 -0.27 13.20
CA ASP A 143 -12.67 0.63 13.92
C ASP A 143 -11.90 1.48 14.94
N ASP A 144 -11.03 0.85 15.75
CA ASP A 144 -10.09 1.52 16.66
C ASP A 144 -9.26 2.56 15.88
N LEU A 145 -8.68 2.19 14.73
CA LEU A 145 -7.86 3.09 13.91
C LEU A 145 -8.62 4.35 13.47
N VAL A 146 -9.88 4.19 13.05
CA VAL A 146 -10.71 5.34 12.64
C VAL A 146 -11.12 6.18 13.83
N ALA A 147 -11.35 5.57 15.00
CA ALA A 147 -11.63 6.30 16.23
C ALA A 147 -10.42 7.14 16.69
N GLU A 148 -9.22 6.56 16.65
CA GLU A 148 -7.97 7.25 16.98
C GLU A 148 -7.69 8.41 16.01
N GLU A 149 -7.94 8.24 14.71
CA GLU A 149 -7.81 9.33 13.73
C GLU A 149 -8.83 10.46 13.97
N GLN A 150 -10.04 10.13 14.41
CA GLN A 150 -11.03 11.14 14.81
C GLN A 150 -10.57 11.89 16.07
N GLU A 151 -10.07 11.19 17.09
CA GLU A 151 -9.52 11.82 18.29
C GLU A 151 -8.34 12.73 17.92
N LEU A 152 -7.44 12.27 17.04
CA LEU A 152 -6.30 13.03 16.56
C LEU A 152 -6.73 14.36 15.93
N LEU A 153 -7.74 14.33 15.04
CA LEU A 153 -8.30 15.54 14.43
C LEU A 153 -8.86 16.52 15.49
N GLU A 154 -9.55 16.01 16.52
CA GLU A 154 -10.07 16.82 17.61
C GLU A 154 -8.95 17.49 18.43
N LYS A 155 -7.87 16.74 18.74
CA LYS A 155 -6.71 17.30 19.45
C LYS A 155 -6.00 18.36 18.61
N PHE A 156 -5.81 18.14 17.31
CA PHE A 156 -5.25 19.15 16.40
C PHE A 156 -6.13 20.40 16.34
N THR A 157 -7.44 20.22 16.23
CA THR A 157 -8.40 21.35 16.21
C THR A 157 -8.31 22.18 17.50
N THR A 158 -8.18 21.51 18.64
CA THR A 158 -8.01 22.14 19.96
C THR A 158 -6.68 22.88 20.05
N LYS A 159 -5.56 22.22 19.68
CA LYS A 159 -4.22 22.82 19.66
C LYS A 159 -4.20 24.09 18.82
N HIS A 160 -4.70 24.03 17.57
CA HIS A 160 -4.72 25.19 16.69
C HIS A 160 -5.64 26.31 17.21
N SER A 161 -6.73 25.99 17.90
CA SER A 161 -7.57 26.99 18.56
C SER A 161 -6.81 27.75 19.65
N ILE A 162 -6.08 27.02 20.49
CA ILE A 162 -5.25 27.58 21.56
C ILE A 162 -4.13 28.46 20.98
N ILE A 163 -3.46 28.00 19.93
CA ILE A 163 -2.42 28.77 19.24
C ILE A 163 -2.99 30.10 18.75
N VAL A 164 -4.12 30.07 18.03
CA VAL A 164 -4.77 31.29 17.53
C VAL A 164 -5.09 32.26 18.68
N ASP A 165 -5.71 31.77 19.77
CA ASP A 165 -6.02 32.57 20.96
C ASP A 165 -4.77 33.21 21.58
N CYS A 166 -3.68 32.46 21.66
CA CYS A 166 -2.42 32.96 22.22
C CYS A 166 -1.81 34.08 21.37
N TYR A 167 -1.82 33.94 20.04
CA TYR A 167 -1.33 34.97 19.12
C TYR A 167 -2.22 36.22 19.12
N GLU A 168 -3.55 36.05 19.19
CA GLU A 168 -4.48 37.18 19.31
C GLU A 168 -4.26 37.98 20.60
N ARG A 169 -3.95 37.28 21.70
CA ARG A 169 -3.61 37.88 23.00
C ARG A 169 -2.16 38.36 23.10
N LYS A 170 -1.35 38.16 22.04
CA LYS A 170 0.08 38.52 21.99
C LYS A 170 0.89 37.95 23.16
N LEU A 171 0.57 36.71 23.56
CA LEU A 171 1.32 36.01 24.61
C LEU A 171 2.76 35.75 24.15
N SER A 172 3.66 35.65 25.12
CA SER A 172 5.06 35.35 24.83
C SER A 172 5.22 33.92 24.33
N GLY A 173 6.18 33.66 23.44
CA GLY A 173 6.39 32.32 22.85
C GLY A 173 6.49 31.19 23.89
N ARG A 174 7.13 31.47 25.03
CA ARG A 174 7.24 30.54 26.16
C ARG A 174 5.88 30.18 26.78
N GLU A 175 4.97 31.15 26.90
CA GLU A 175 3.61 30.90 27.39
C GLU A 175 2.78 30.10 26.37
N ILE A 176 2.96 30.39 25.08
CA ILE A 176 2.30 29.62 24.01
C ILE A 176 2.77 28.16 24.06
N GLU A 177 4.08 27.93 24.13
CA GLU A 177 4.68 26.61 24.22
C GLU A 177 4.17 25.83 25.44
N ASN A 178 4.14 26.46 26.62
CA ASN A 178 3.62 25.83 27.84
C ASN A 178 2.15 25.40 27.70
N ARG A 179 1.32 26.19 27.01
CA ARG A 179 -0.10 25.84 26.77
C ARG A 179 -0.27 24.77 25.69
N VAL A 180 0.62 24.71 24.71
CA VAL A 180 0.56 23.78 23.58
C VAL A 180 1.18 22.41 23.91
N ALA A 181 2.23 22.38 24.73
CA ALA A 181 2.97 21.17 25.10
C ALA A 181 2.10 19.96 25.51
N PRO A 182 1.10 20.06 26.41
CA PRO A 182 0.28 18.91 26.78
C PRO A 182 -0.55 18.37 25.60
N HIS A 183 -1.01 19.25 24.70
CA HIS A 183 -1.73 18.83 23.50
C HIS A 183 -0.78 18.16 22.51
N GLN A 184 0.44 18.67 22.36
CA GLN A 184 1.45 18.07 21.49
C GLN A 184 1.86 16.67 21.94
N GLN A 185 2.01 16.46 23.26
CA GLN A 185 2.31 15.13 23.81
C GLN A 185 1.21 14.12 23.49
N LYS A 186 -0.07 14.50 23.67
CA LYS A 186 -1.19 13.62 23.33
C LYS A 186 -1.28 13.35 21.82
N ILE A 187 -1.05 14.36 20.97
CA ILE A 187 -0.97 14.18 19.51
C ILE A 187 0.12 13.18 19.13
N THR A 188 1.30 13.28 19.75
CA THR A 188 2.42 12.37 19.49
C THR A 188 2.08 10.94 19.90
N ALA A 189 1.43 10.75 21.05
CA ALA A 189 0.98 9.43 21.50
C ALA A 189 -0.07 8.81 20.56
N LEU A 190 -1.08 9.60 20.14
CA LEU A 190 -2.11 9.17 19.20
C LEU A 190 -1.52 8.78 17.84
N ARG A 191 -0.56 9.55 17.32
CA ARG A 191 0.13 9.20 16.07
C ARG A 191 0.87 7.87 16.17
N GLN A 192 1.57 7.62 17.28
CA GLN A 192 2.24 6.34 17.50
C GLN A 192 1.24 5.18 17.57
N GLU A 193 0.09 5.39 18.19
CA GLU A 193 -0.97 4.38 18.26
C GLU A 193 -1.57 4.08 16.87
N ILE A 194 -1.81 5.12 16.08
CA ILE A 194 -2.23 5.00 14.68
C ILE A 194 -1.19 4.23 13.86
N ASP A 195 0.10 4.57 13.96
CA ASP A 195 1.16 3.88 13.22
C ASP A 195 1.21 2.39 13.58
N ASN A 196 1.10 2.06 14.88
CA ASN A 196 1.05 0.66 15.33
C ASN A 196 -0.17 -0.09 14.78
N LEU A 197 -1.34 0.56 14.68
CA LEU A 197 -2.56 -0.02 14.11
C LEU A 197 -2.47 -0.17 12.59
N VAL A 198 -1.87 0.79 11.90
CA VAL A 198 -1.59 0.74 10.47
C VAL A 198 -0.68 -0.44 10.16
N ASP A 199 0.44 -0.58 10.87
CA ASP A 199 1.38 -1.71 10.70
C ASP A 199 0.70 -3.06 10.95
N TYR A 200 -0.16 -3.14 11.97
CA TYR A 200 -0.92 -4.36 12.26
C TYR A 200 -1.89 -4.72 11.14
N ILE A 201 -2.62 -3.74 10.60
CA ILE A 201 -3.59 -3.97 9.54
C ILE A 201 -2.89 -4.28 8.22
N ASP A 202 -1.82 -3.57 7.87
CA ASP A 202 -1.04 -3.82 6.67
C ASP A 202 -0.41 -5.22 6.68
N GLY A 203 0.10 -5.66 7.84
CA GLY A 203 0.59 -7.03 8.02
C GLY A 203 -0.49 -8.13 7.97
N ALA A 204 -1.77 -7.77 8.09
CA ALA A 204 -2.90 -8.69 8.01
C ALA A 204 -3.51 -8.81 6.60
N ILE A 205 -3.17 -7.87 5.69
CA ILE A 205 -3.57 -7.89 4.28
C ILE A 205 -2.70 -8.89 3.53
#